data_AF-A0A4Q9LMY3-F1
#
_entry.id   AF-A0A4Q9LMY3-F1
#
_cell.length_a   1.000
_cell.length_b   1.000
_cell.length_c   1.000
_cell.angle_alpha   90.00
_cell.angle_beta   90.00
_cell.angle_gamma   90.00
#
_symmetry.space_group_name_H-M   'P 1'
#
loop_
_entity.id
_entity.type
_entity.pdbx_description
1 polymer ?
#
loop_
_entity_poly.entity_id
_entity_poly.type
_entity_poly.pdbx_seq_one_letter_code
_entity_poly.pdbx_strand_id
1 'polypeptide(L)'
;MYGTDKYIGSLGRTVPKLVNKMDADFYEIDRVGNSLLEVTLEAVELDKVFDIEGNNKRLIYYPLHGYNNQQFQLFLDYSGAYRIMSNGLCMEYNELELAFMRETCRNDRNQLFDIETPAEYYDSDSRNSHFGKPFFAPPTPVERLLNEYGKYNPFRRLG
;
A
#
# COMPACT_ATOMS: atom_id res chain seq x y z
N MET A 1 -11.00 -23.17 0.97
CA MET A 1 -11.82 -22.24 0.18
C MET A 1 -10.89 -21.15 -0.30
N TYR A 2 -10.80 -20.88 -1.61
CA TYR A 2 -10.02 -19.75 -2.10
C TYR A 2 -10.71 -18.46 -1.67
N GLY A 3 -9.99 -17.58 -0.96
CA GLY A 3 -10.54 -16.38 -0.32
C GLY A 3 -11.16 -15.41 -1.34
N THR A 4 -12.21 -14.70 -0.92
CA THR A 4 -12.84 -13.60 -1.68
C THR A 4 -12.01 -12.32 -1.66
N ASP A 5 -10.93 -12.32 -0.88
CA ASP A 5 -10.02 -11.19 -0.70
C ASP A 5 -9.45 -10.72 -2.03
N LYS A 6 -9.48 -9.41 -2.23
CA LYS A 6 -8.97 -8.76 -3.43
C LYS A 6 -7.77 -7.89 -3.09
N TYR A 7 -6.78 -7.90 -3.96
CA TYR A 7 -5.51 -7.23 -3.78
C TYR A 7 -5.27 -6.23 -4.92
N ILE A 8 -4.42 -5.24 -4.71
CA ILE A 8 -3.99 -4.35 -5.80
C ILE A 8 -2.94 -5.07 -6.64
N GLY A 9 -3.21 -5.23 -7.93
CA GLY A 9 -2.27 -5.84 -8.87
C GLY A 9 -2.44 -5.36 -10.31
N SER A 10 -1.39 -5.55 -11.10
CA SER A 10 -1.28 -5.00 -12.45
C SER A 10 -1.77 -5.97 -13.52
N LEU A 11 -1.56 -7.28 -13.32
CA LEU A 11 -1.61 -8.27 -14.40
C LEU A 11 -0.78 -7.83 -15.63
N GLY A 12 0.35 -7.15 -15.40
CA GLY A 12 1.21 -6.59 -16.45
C GLY A 12 0.65 -5.33 -17.14
N ARG A 13 -0.36 -4.66 -16.57
CA ARG A 13 -1.00 -3.46 -17.12
C ARG A 13 -0.59 -2.20 -16.37
N THR A 14 -0.73 -1.05 -17.03
CA THR A 14 -0.47 0.27 -16.45
C THR A 14 -1.52 0.70 -15.42
N VAL A 15 -2.77 0.23 -15.53
CA VAL A 15 -3.83 0.59 -14.59
C VAL A 15 -4.00 -0.54 -13.57
N PRO A 16 -3.71 -0.31 -12.28
CA PRO A 16 -3.90 -1.32 -11.23
C PRO A 16 -5.37 -1.70 -11.09
N LYS A 17 -5.62 -2.96 -10.74
CA LYS A 17 -6.94 -3.54 -10.55
C LYS A 17 -7.02 -4.35 -9.27
N LEU A 18 -8.25 -4.74 -8.92
CA LEU A 18 -8.49 -5.77 -7.93
C LEU A 18 -8.26 -7.15 -8.52
N VAL A 19 -7.33 -7.89 -7.94
CA VAL A 19 -6.89 -9.22 -8.35
C VAL A 19 -6.95 -10.20 -7.19
N ASN A 20 -6.76 -11.49 -7.46
CA ASN A 20 -6.60 -12.47 -6.38
C ASN A 20 -5.18 -12.41 -5.81
N LYS A 21 -4.97 -12.99 -4.63
CA LYS A 21 -3.67 -12.97 -3.93
C LYS A 21 -2.48 -13.41 -4.79
N MET A 22 -2.64 -14.45 -5.61
CA MET A 22 -1.54 -14.99 -6.46
C MET A 22 -1.11 -14.04 -7.58
N ASP A 23 -1.95 -13.06 -7.90
CA ASP A 23 -1.73 -12.09 -8.98
C ASP A 23 -1.44 -10.67 -8.44
N ALA A 24 -1.35 -10.53 -7.11
CA ALA A 24 -1.09 -9.26 -6.46
C ALA A 24 0.34 -8.77 -6.78
N ASP A 25 0.49 -7.46 -6.98
CA ASP A 25 1.83 -6.87 -7.04
C ASP A 25 2.35 -6.69 -5.60
N PHE A 26 3.67 -6.73 -5.44
CA PHE A 26 4.32 -6.42 -4.17
C PHE A 26 4.87 -5.01 -4.19
N TYR A 27 4.76 -4.33 -3.05
CA TYR A 27 5.14 -2.92 -2.95
C TYR A 27 6.28 -2.69 -1.97
N GLU A 28 7.30 -1.99 -2.45
CA GLU A 28 8.28 -1.32 -1.61
C GLU A 28 7.75 0.08 -1.25
N ILE A 29 7.91 0.46 0.02
CA ILE A 29 7.46 1.75 0.56
C ILE A 29 8.71 2.54 0.91
N ASP A 30 8.94 3.65 0.22
CA ASP A 30 10.12 4.50 0.42
C ASP A 30 9.72 5.90 0.85
N ARG A 31 10.49 6.51 1.76
CA ARG A 31 10.25 7.89 2.16
C ARG A 31 10.62 8.87 1.05
N VAL A 32 9.79 9.88 0.86
CA VAL A 32 10.09 11.01 -0.01
C VAL A 32 11.06 11.94 0.71
N GLY A 33 12.36 11.84 0.39
CA GLY A 33 13.41 12.65 1.00
C GLY A 33 13.43 12.52 2.53
N ASN A 34 13.31 13.65 3.24
CA ASN A 34 13.24 13.69 4.70
C ASN A 34 11.79 13.78 5.24
N SER A 35 10.78 13.57 4.39
CA SER A 35 9.38 13.62 4.80
C SER A 35 9.08 12.53 5.84
N LEU A 36 8.30 12.87 6.86
CA LEU A 36 7.80 11.93 7.85
C LEU A 36 6.47 11.29 7.45
N LEU A 37 5.80 11.84 6.44
CA LEU A 37 4.43 11.46 6.07
C LEU A 37 4.32 10.91 4.65
N GLU A 38 5.18 11.39 3.75
CA GLU A 38 5.07 11.09 2.32
C GLU A 38 5.99 9.94 1.93
N VAL A 39 5.40 9.02 1.17
CA VAL A 39 6.05 7.84 0.65
C VAL A 39 5.80 7.68 -0.85
N THR A 40 6.72 7.01 -1.53
CA THR A 40 6.50 6.38 -2.82
C THR A 40 6.13 4.91 -2.60
N LEU A 41 5.28 4.37 -3.47
CA LEU A 41 4.82 2.98 -3.45
C LEU A 41 5.28 2.33 -4.76
N GLU A 42 6.39 1.61 -4.71
CA GLU A 42 7.01 0.97 -5.88
C GLU A 42 6.50 -0.45 -6.03
N ALA A 43 5.84 -0.74 -7.16
CA ALA A 43 5.51 -2.10 -7.57
C ALA A 43 6.77 -2.81 -8.05
N VAL A 44 7.32 -3.68 -7.21
CA VAL A 44 8.68 -4.27 -7.34
C VAL A 44 8.84 -5.01 -8.67
N GLU A 45 7.84 -5.77 -9.09
CA GLU A 45 7.91 -6.56 -10.33
C GLU A 45 7.82 -5.70 -11.61
N LEU A 46 7.39 -4.44 -11.49
CA LEU A 46 7.13 -3.56 -12.63
C LEU A 46 8.21 -2.49 -12.82
N ASP A 47 9.08 -2.27 -11.83
CA ASP A 47 10.02 -1.14 -11.80
C ASP A 47 9.28 0.20 -12.03
N LYS A 48 8.14 0.35 -11.35
CA LYS A 48 7.22 1.50 -11.47
C LYS A 48 6.59 1.82 -10.12
N VAL A 49 6.18 3.06 -9.97
CA VAL A 49 5.50 3.54 -8.77
C VAL A 49 4.04 3.83 -9.04
N PHE A 50 3.25 3.88 -7.97
CA PHE A 50 1.96 4.55 -7.99
C PHE A 50 2.10 6.00 -8.45
N ASP A 51 1.21 6.41 -9.35
CA ASP A 51 1.16 7.73 -9.93
C ASP A 51 -0.29 8.15 -10.19
N ILE A 52 -0.66 9.37 -9.81
CA ILE A 52 -1.94 9.95 -10.21
C ILE A 52 -1.82 10.52 -11.63
N GLU A 53 -2.46 9.85 -12.59
CA GLU A 53 -2.40 10.11 -14.03
C GLU A 53 -2.62 11.60 -14.33
N GLY A 54 -1.56 12.29 -14.76
CA GLY A 54 -1.62 13.70 -15.13
C GLY A 54 -2.17 14.62 -14.02
N ASN A 55 -2.00 14.22 -12.76
CA ASN A 55 -2.57 14.89 -11.57
C ASN A 55 -4.11 14.90 -11.51
N ASN A 56 -4.79 14.04 -12.28
CA ASN A 56 -6.23 13.94 -12.35
C ASN A 56 -6.78 13.12 -11.16
N LYS A 57 -7.53 12.05 -11.41
CA LYS A 57 -8.09 11.19 -10.36
C LYS A 57 -7.57 9.77 -10.41
N ARG A 58 -7.23 9.26 -11.58
CA ARG A 58 -6.92 7.83 -11.75
C ARG A 58 -5.51 7.50 -11.26
N LEU A 59 -5.40 6.39 -10.53
CA LEU A 59 -4.12 5.78 -10.20
C LEU A 59 -3.62 4.93 -11.37
N ILE A 60 -2.34 5.06 -11.68
CA ILE A 60 -1.61 4.27 -12.68
C ILE A 60 -0.24 3.86 -12.13
N TYR A 61 0.40 2.92 -12.81
CA TYR A 61 1.82 2.64 -12.68
C TYR A 61 2.62 3.48 -13.65
N TYR A 62 3.59 4.22 -13.15
CA TYR A 62 4.44 5.07 -13.97
C TYR A 62 5.89 5.03 -13.50
N PRO A 63 6.88 5.25 -14.40
CA PRO A 63 8.27 5.39 -13.97
C PRO A 63 8.43 6.50 -12.94
N LEU A 64 9.25 6.24 -11.92
CA LEU A 64 9.54 7.22 -10.87
C LEU A 64 10.18 8.48 -11.48
N HIS A 65 9.56 9.63 -11.23
CA HIS A 65 10.09 10.96 -11.54
C HIS A 65 9.99 11.94 -10.36
N GLY A 66 9.43 11.51 -9.22
CA GLY A 66 9.48 12.22 -7.93
C GLY A 66 8.56 13.44 -7.79
N TYR A 67 7.66 13.68 -8.76
CA TYR A 67 6.69 14.77 -8.62
C TYR A 67 5.56 14.38 -7.65
N ASN A 68 4.81 15.38 -7.19
CA ASN A 68 3.81 15.23 -6.13
C ASN A 68 2.69 14.22 -6.45
N ASN A 69 2.43 13.90 -7.72
CA ASN A 69 1.47 12.86 -8.10
C ASN A 69 1.97 11.44 -7.82
N GLN A 70 3.24 11.25 -7.44
CA GLN A 70 3.83 9.98 -7.01
C GLN A 70 4.05 9.89 -5.49
N GLN A 71 3.59 10.91 -4.75
CA GLN A 71 3.78 11.02 -3.31
C GLN A 71 2.44 10.73 -2.61
N PHE A 72 2.47 9.78 -1.69
CA PHE A 72 1.29 9.28 -0.99
C PHE A 72 1.50 9.31 0.52
N GLN A 73 0.42 9.28 1.27
CA GLN A 73 0.43 9.07 2.71
C GLN A 73 -0.29 7.76 3.02
N LEU A 74 0.28 6.97 3.92
CA LEU A 74 -0.37 5.77 4.47
C LEU A 74 -0.89 6.10 5.86
N PHE A 75 -2.21 6.21 6.00
CA PHE A 75 -2.87 6.54 7.27
C PHE A 75 -3.55 5.31 7.85
N LEU A 76 -3.07 4.84 9.00
CA LEU A 76 -3.74 3.78 9.77
C LEU A 76 -4.88 4.39 10.60
N ASP A 77 -6.10 3.94 10.35
CA ASP A 77 -7.26 4.37 11.12
C ASP A 77 -7.44 3.55 12.42
N TYR A 78 -8.39 3.97 13.26
CA TYR A 78 -8.68 3.32 14.54
C TYR A 78 -9.20 1.89 14.42
N SER A 79 -9.65 1.46 13.23
CA SER A 79 -10.07 0.09 12.98
C SER A 79 -8.91 -0.85 12.66
N GLY A 80 -7.70 -0.30 12.49
CA GLY A 80 -6.53 -1.05 12.03
C GLY A 80 -6.43 -1.14 10.52
N ALA A 81 -7.27 -0.43 9.76
CA ALA A 81 -7.22 -0.37 8.31
C ALA A 81 -6.40 0.84 7.84
N TYR A 82 -5.68 0.67 6.74
CA TYR A 82 -4.94 1.73 6.06
C TYR A 82 -5.78 2.44 5.01
N ARG A 83 -5.52 3.73 4.88
CA ARG A 83 -5.91 4.55 3.74
C ARG A 83 -4.67 4.94 2.96
N ILE A 84 -4.73 4.82 1.65
CA ILE A 84 -3.74 5.36 0.74
C ILE A 84 -4.24 6.74 0.32
N MET A 85 -3.51 7.80 0.68
CA MET A 85 -3.94 9.18 0.48
C MET A 85 -2.99 9.94 -0.44
N SER A 86 -3.51 10.87 -1.23
CA SER A 86 -2.73 11.82 -2.04
C SER A 86 -3.44 13.17 -2.01
N ASN A 87 -2.71 14.25 -1.67
CA ASN A 87 -3.25 15.62 -1.56
C ASN A 87 -4.54 15.72 -0.71
N GLY A 88 -4.61 14.98 0.40
CA GLY A 88 -5.76 14.97 1.32
C GLY A 88 -6.98 14.18 0.83
N LEU A 89 -6.89 13.50 -0.31
CA LEU A 89 -7.93 12.63 -0.86
C LEU A 89 -7.52 11.16 -0.74
N CYS A 90 -8.49 10.26 -0.71
CA CYS A 90 -8.27 8.83 -0.52
C CYS A 90 -8.34 8.08 -1.85
N MET A 91 -7.53 7.05 -2.00
CA MET A 91 -7.69 6.08 -3.09
C MET A 91 -8.94 5.23 -2.83
N GLU A 92 -9.79 5.15 -3.84
CA GLU A 92 -11.03 4.39 -3.83
C GLU A 92 -11.04 3.45 -5.04
N TYR A 93 -11.39 2.17 -4.85
CA TYR A 93 -11.70 1.32 -6.01
C TYR A 93 -13.11 1.62 -6.52
N ASN A 94 -13.19 2.09 -7.76
CA ASN A 94 -14.44 2.33 -8.46
C ASN A 94 -14.80 1.12 -9.33
N GLU A 95 -15.87 0.41 -8.98
CA GLU A 95 -16.33 -0.80 -9.67
C GLU A 95 -16.83 -0.55 -11.10
N LEU A 96 -17.32 0.66 -11.40
CA LEU A 96 -17.83 1.01 -12.73
C LEU A 96 -16.66 1.29 -13.70
N GLU A 97 -15.66 2.03 -13.22
CA GLU A 97 -14.47 2.38 -13.99
C GLU A 97 -13.41 1.26 -13.99
N LEU A 98 -13.55 0.26 -13.10
CA LEU A 98 -12.60 -0.83 -12.87
C LEU A 98 -11.17 -0.30 -12.62
N ALA A 99 -11.08 0.76 -11.81
CA ALA A 99 -9.85 1.49 -11.54
C ALA A 99 -9.85 2.10 -10.14
N PHE A 100 -8.65 2.36 -9.62
CA PHE A 100 -8.47 3.16 -8.41
C PHE A 100 -8.52 4.65 -8.74
N MET A 101 -9.34 5.38 -8.00
CA MET A 101 -9.65 6.79 -8.21
C MET A 101 -9.44 7.57 -6.92
N ARG A 102 -8.88 8.76 -7.04
CA ARG A 102 -8.72 9.72 -5.96
C ARG A 102 -10.05 10.41 -5.68
N GLU A 103 -10.63 10.14 -4.52
CA GLU A 103 -11.93 10.64 -4.10
C GLU A 103 -11.90 11.20 -2.68
N THR A 104 -12.98 11.89 -2.28
CA THR A 104 -13.13 12.39 -0.91
C THR A 104 -13.07 11.22 0.08
N CYS A 105 -12.25 11.37 1.13
CA CYS A 105 -12.13 10.36 2.17
C CYS A 105 -13.45 10.11 2.90
N ARG A 106 -13.88 8.85 2.95
CA ARG A 106 -15.09 8.34 3.61
C ARG A 106 -14.79 7.01 4.27
N ASN A 107 -15.57 6.59 5.26
CA ASN A 107 -15.46 5.28 5.91
C ASN A 107 -16.05 4.14 5.06
N ASP A 108 -15.98 4.25 3.75
CA ASP A 108 -16.46 3.25 2.80
C ASP A 108 -15.37 2.18 2.61
N ARG A 109 -15.79 0.91 2.56
CA ARG A 109 -14.89 -0.26 2.48
C ARG A 109 -13.99 -0.26 1.24
N ASN A 110 -14.42 0.38 0.16
CA ASN A 110 -13.62 0.53 -1.06
C ASN A 110 -12.47 1.55 -0.95
N GLN A 111 -12.33 2.24 0.19
CA GLN A 111 -11.20 3.12 0.51
C GLN A 111 -10.31 2.57 1.64
N LEU A 112 -10.61 1.37 2.14
CA LEU A 112 -9.93 0.76 3.28
C LEU A 112 -9.12 -0.45 2.82
N PHE A 113 -7.85 -0.48 3.23
CA PHE A 113 -6.89 -1.49 2.85
C PHE A 113 -6.26 -2.12 4.09
N ASP A 114 -5.94 -3.39 3.98
CA ASP A 114 -5.00 -4.06 4.86
C ASP A 114 -3.67 -4.19 4.12
N ILE A 115 -2.58 -4.10 4.87
CA ILE A 115 -1.22 -4.22 4.35
C ILE A 115 -0.68 -5.52 4.92
N GLU A 116 -0.73 -6.58 4.12
CA GLU A 116 -0.23 -7.87 4.58
C GLU A 116 1.29 -7.82 4.60
N THR A 117 1.88 -7.97 5.78
CA THR A 117 3.33 -8.05 5.89
C THR A 117 3.80 -9.47 5.56
N PRO A 118 4.99 -9.64 4.97
CA PRO A 118 5.51 -10.94 4.59
C PRO A 118 5.86 -11.83 5.79
N ALA A 119 5.66 -11.38 7.03
CA ALA A 119 5.73 -12.22 8.22
C ALA A 119 4.68 -13.36 8.19
N GLU A 120 3.53 -13.16 7.54
CA GLU A 120 2.56 -14.23 7.28
C GLU A 120 2.97 -15.14 6.09
N TYR A 121 4.04 -14.78 5.37
CA TYR A 121 4.59 -15.55 4.25
C TYR A 121 5.75 -16.48 4.68
N TYR A 122 6.32 -16.29 5.87
CA TYR A 122 7.49 -17.04 6.36
C TYR A 122 7.24 -17.94 7.59
N ASP A 123 6.06 -17.92 8.21
CA ASP A 123 5.81 -18.73 9.41
C ASP A 123 5.37 -20.17 9.10
N SER A 124 6.25 -20.93 8.43
CA SER A 124 6.31 -22.38 8.63
C SER A 124 7.68 -22.88 9.12
N ASP A 125 8.67 -22.00 9.29
CA ASP A 125 9.98 -22.44 9.78
C ASP A 125 10.79 -21.31 10.47
N SER A 126 10.51 -21.04 11.75
CA SER A 126 11.58 -20.84 12.75
C SER A 126 11.05 -20.56 14.16
N ARG A 127 11.20 -21.57 15.02
CA ARG A 127 11.37 -21.35 16.46
C ARG A 127 12.78 -20.79 16.68
N ASN A 128 12.92 -19.57 17.21
CA ASN A 128 13.77 -19.26 18.38
C ASN A 128 14.12 -17.76 18.57
N SER A 129 13.81 -17.30 19.79
CA SER A 129 14.72 -16.66 20.75
C SER A 129 15.10 -15.16 20.70
N HIS A 130 14.83 -14.53 21.86
CA HIS A 130 15.66 -13.61 22.66
C HIS A 130 15.42 -12.08 22.66
N PHE A 131 14.95 -11.64 23.84
CA PHE A 131 15.44 -10.57 24.73
C PHE A 131 15.63 -9.11 24.24
N GLY A 132 14.92 -8.22 24.94
CA GLY A 132 15.45 -6.95 25.48
C GLY A 132 15.79 -5.85 24.47
N LYS A 133 14.80 -5.00 24.12
CA LYS A 133 15.06 -3.68 23.52
C LYS A 133 14.54 -2.56 24.42
N PRO A 134 15.21 -1.39 24.48
CA PRO A 134 14.80 -0.26 25.31
C PRO A 134 13.40 0.23 24.92
N PHE A 135 12.68 0.81 25.89
CA PHE A 135 11.39 1.49 25.69
C PHE A 135 11.61 2.78 24.86
N PHE A 136 11.73 2.64 23.55
CA PHE A 136 11.48 3.73 22.62
C PHE A 136 9.96 3.91 22.49
N ALA A 137 9.50 5.13 22.20
CA ALA A 137 8.10 5.33 21.82
C ALA A 137 7.76 4.35 20.69
N PRO A 138 6.57 3.73 20.69
CA PRO A 138 6.21 2.80 19.63
C PRO A 138 6.33 3.52 18.28
N PRO A 139 6.99 2.92 17.27
CA PRO A 139 7.12 3.54 15.97
C PRO A 139 5.72 3.87 15.42
N THR A 140 5.61 5.01 14.73
CA THR A 140 4.39 5.33 13.97
C THR A 140 4.07 4.19 12.99
N PRO A 141 2.81 4.03 12.54
CA PRO A 141 2.47 2.98 11.58
C PRO A 141 3.37 2.96 10.35
N VAL A 142 3.71 4.14 9.81
CA VAL A 142 4.66 4.29 8.70
C VAL A 142 6.07 3.89 9.09
N GLU A 143 6.56 4.30 10.27
CA GLU A 143 7.85 3.84 10.78
C GLU A 143 7.89 2.34 11.03
N ARG A 144 6.77 1.71 11.39
CA ARG A 144 6.69 0.25 11.55
C ARG A 144 6.82 -0.42 10.19
N LEU A 145 6.08 0.07 9.18
CA LEU A 145 6.18 -0.40 7.79
C LEU A 145 7.61 -0.28 7.25
N LEU A 146 8.32 0.80 7.58
CA LEU A 146 9.68 1.06 7.12
C LEU A 146 10.78 0.32 7.92
N ASN A 147 10.60 0.12 9.24
CA ASN A 147 11.65 -0.39 10.13
C ASN A 147 11.56 -1.90 10.40
N GLU A 148 10.37 -2.52 10.33
CA GLU A 148 10.18 -3.94 10.67
C GLU A 148 10.08 -4.85 9.44
N TYR A 149 9.76 -4.31 8.27
CA TYR A 149 9.32 -5.12 7.14
C TYR A 149 10.09 -4.77 5.88
N GLY A 150 11.19 -5.49 5.64
CA GLY A 150 11.85 -5.48 4.35
C GLY A 150 10.85 -5.77 3.21
N LYS A 151 10.59 -4.74 2.41
CA LYS A 151 10.37 -4.74 0.95
C LYS A 151 9.14 -5.41 0.30
N TYR A 152 8.17 -6.03 1.00
CA TYR A 152 7.11 -6.77 0.26
C TYR A 152 5.72 -6.72 0.91
N ASN A 153 4.94 -5.68 0.64
CA ASN A 153 3.61 -5.54 1.25
C ASN A 153 2.49 -5.46 0.20
N PRO A 154 1.76 -6.56 -0.12
CA PRO A 154 0.58 -6.47 -0.96
C PRO A 154 -0.55 -5.76 -0.21
N PHE A 155 -1.23 -4.83 -0.90
CA PHE A 155 -2.40 -4.15 -0.38
C PHE A 155 -3.65 -4.98 -0.64
N ARG A 156 -4.28 -5.48 0.41
CA ARG A 156 -5.58 -6.15 0.37
C ARG A 156 -6.69 -5.14 0.57
N ARG A 157 -7.70 -5.12 -0.28
CA ARG A 157 -8.93 -4.34 -0.05
C ARG A 157 -9.80 -5.04 0.99
N LEU A 158 -10.33 -4.29 1.95
CA LEU A 158 -11.34 -4.81 2.88
C LEU A 158 -12.70 -4.89 2.17
N GLY A 159 -13.27 -6.10 2.14
CA GLY A 159 -14.57 -6.40 1.51
C GLY A 159 -15.76 -5.77 2.23
#